data_AF-K1L321-F1
#
_entry.id   AF-K1L321-F1
#
_cell.length_a   1.000
_cell.length_b   1.000
_cell.length_c   1.000
_cell.angle_alpha   90.00
_cell.angle_beta   90.00
_cell.angle_gamma   90.00
#
_symmetry.space_group_name_H-M   'P 1'
#
loop_
_entity.id
_entity.type
_entity.pdbx_description
1 polymer ?
#
loop_
_entity_poly.entity_id
_entity_poly.type
_entity_poly.pdbx_seq_one_letter_code
_entity_poly.pdbx_strand_id
1 'polypeptide(L)'
;MKKLLFLFCLFSILHITTACSNKDEPITTIEAAISQLTEDEFESVGTHELKNPQIDDFRKFTFNVEVDNVAGQKVEFSFSDSWKDAIDSFDTTDRYWFGGGSEQNNEGENVASYVQEFVFYSKGLNEVSMREALNTIIFEVSIDQIGEIVTEEYKVGDLIEFE
;
A
#
# COMPACT_ATOMS: atom_id res chain seq x y z
N MET A 1 69.46 10.62 -0.93
CA MET A 1 68.27 9.97 -1.54
C MET A 1 67.43 9.20 -0.51
N LYS A 2 67.24 9.70 0.73
CA LYS A 2 66.38 9.06 1.75
C LYS A 2 65.13 9.87 2.12
N LYS A 3 65.10 11.17 1.78
CA LYS A 3 63.95 12.05 2.04
C LYS A 3 62.86 11.99 0.97
N LEU A 4 63.17 11.48 -0.23
CA LEU A 4 62.20 11.34 -1.33
C LEU A 4 61.33 10.07 -1.19
N LEU A 5 61.84 9.03 -0.54
CA LEU A 5 61.12 7.77 -0.33
C LEU A 5 59.98 7.91 0.70
N PHE A 6 60.14 8.83 1.66
CA PHE A 6 59.15 9.06 2.72
C PHE A 6 57.92 9.83 2.22
N LEU A 7 58.06 10.64 1.16
CA LEU A 7 56.96 11.40 0.56
C LEU A 7 56.01 10.50 -0.24
N PHE A 8 56.53 9.39 -0.78
CA PHE A 8 55.73 8.44 -1.57
C PHE A 8 54.88 7.51 -0.68
N CYS A 9 55.28 7.27 0.58
CA CYS A 9 54.48 6.50 1.54
C CYS A 9 53.33 7.29 2.18
N LEU A 10 53.36 8.62 2.15
CA LEU A 10 52.27 9.45 2.71
C LEU A 10 51.08 9.61 1.74
N PHE A 11 51.30 9.43 0.43
CA PHE A 11 50.25 9.54 -0.58
C PHE A 11 49.42 8.25 -0.78
N SER A 12 49.85 7.12 -0.22
CA SER A 12 49.14 5.84 -0.35
C SER A 12 48.04 5.59 0.70
N ILE A 13 47.77 6.55 1.60
CA ILE A 13 46.78 6.40 2.68
C ILE A 13 45.42 7.09 2.35
N LEU A 14 45.31 7.81 1.23
CA LEU A 14 44.11 8.61 0.89
C LEU A 14 43.17 8.01 -0.15
N HIS A 15 43.12 6.67 -0.23
CA HIS A 15 42.14 5.96 -1.06
C HIS A 15 41.24 5.07 -0.19
N ILE A 16 40.67 5.64 0.87
CA ILE A 16 39.37 5.14 1.36
C ILE A 16 38.34 5.79 0.46
N THR A 17 38.20 5.27 -0.76
CA THR A 17 37.01 5.53 -1.56
C THR A 17 35.86 4.93 -0.76
N THR A 18 35.04 5.79 -0.16
CA THR A 18 33.70 5.42 0.27
C THR A 18 33.01 4.84 -0.96
N ALA A 19 33.00 3.51 -1.06
CA ALA A 19 32.08 2.83 -1.92
C ALA A 19 30.71 3.11 -1.30
N CYS A 20 30.10 4.24 -1.66
CA CYS A 20 28.66 4.39 -1.56
C CYS A 20 28.12 3.22 -2.39
N SER A 21 27.62 2.20 -1.72
CA SER A 21 26.77 1.22 -2.37
C SER A 21 25.60 2.02 -2.89
N ASN A 22 25.55 2.24 -4.21
CA ASN A 22 24.36 2.74 -4.88
C ASN A 22 23.31 1.63 -4.74
N LYS A 23 22.64 1.55 -3.59
CA LYS A 23 21.35 0.88 -3.51
C LYS A 23 20.37 1.86 -4.14
N ASP A 24 19.57 1.35 -5.07
CA ASP A 24 18.49 2.13 -5.65
C ASP A 24 17.54 2.55 -4.51
N GLU A 25 17.02 3.78 -4.59
CA GLU A 25 16.06 4.26 -3.60
C GLU A 25 14.77 3.43 -3.71
N PRO A 26 14.10 3.13 -2.58
CA PRO A 26 12.81 2.47 -2.61
C PRO A 26 11.78 3.24 -3.43
N ILE A 27 10.94 2.50 -4.17
CA ILE A 27 9.87 3.09 -4.97
C ILE A 27 8.55 2.47 -4.53
N THR A 28 7.66 3.31 -4.02
CA THR A 28 6.30 2.92 -3.63
C THR A 28 5.35 3.15 -4.80
N THR A 29 4.67 2.09 -5.25
CA THR A 29 3.56 2.15 -6.20
C THR A 29 2.27 1.77 -5.49
N ILE A 30 1.24 2.59 -5.66
CA ILE A 30 -0.09 2.35 -5.06
C ILE A 30 -1.15 2.44 -6.14
N GLU A 31 -2.01 1.43 -6.18
CA GLU A 31 -3.18 1.36 -7.04
C GLU A 31 -4.42 1.15 -6.16
N ALA A 32 -5.39 2.07 -6.26
CA ALA A 32 -6.65 1.99 -5.53
C ALA A 32 -7.80 2.13 -6.52
N ALA A 33 -8.75 1.21 -6.53
CA ALA A 33 -9.87 1.25 -7.46
C ALA A 33 -11.19 0.84 -6.81
N ILE A 34 -12.28 1.45 -7.28
CA ILE A 34 -13.65 1.02 -7.04
C ILE A 34 -14.30 0.69 -8.39
N SER A 35 -14.71 -0.55 -8.57
CA SER A 35 -15.26 -1.04 -9.83
C SER A 35 -16.63 -1.71 -9.67
N GLN A 36 -17.38 -1.76 -10.76
CA GLN A 36 -18.54 -2.64 -10.86
C GLN A 36 -18.11 -4.11 -10.72
N LEU A 37 -19.00 -4.92 -10.12
CA LEU A 37 -18.84 -6.36 -10.17
C LEU A 37 -19.15 -6.88 -11.58
N THR A 38 -18.45 -7.92 -11.98
CA THR A 38 -18.86 -8.80 -13.07
C THR A 38 -20.05 -9.67 -12.65
N GLU A 39 -20.76 -10.24 -13.62
CA GLU A 39 -21.87 -11.18 -13.34
C GLU A 39 -21.39 -12.37 -12.48
N ASP A 40 -20.23 -12.96 -12.82
CA ASP A 40 -19.63 -14.08 -12.09
C ASP A 40 -19.28 -13.70 -10.64
N GLU A 41 -18.71 -12.52 -10.41
CA GLU A 41 -18.44 -12.03 -9.05
C GLU A 41 -19.73 -11.84 -8.28
N PHE A 42 -20.77 -11.25 -8.90
CA PHE A 42 -22.05 -11.04 -8.24
C PHE A 42 -22.74 -12.34 -7.82
N GLU A 43 -22.66 -13.40 -8.63
CA GLU A 43 -23.18 -14.72 -8.25
C GLU A 43 -22.53 -15.25 -6.95
N SER A 44 -21.26 -14.88 -6.69
CA SER A 44 -20.53 -15.28 -5.49
C SER A 44 -20.86 -14.45 -4.24
N VAL A 45 -21.54 -13.30 -4.38
CA VAL A 45 -21.75 -12.34 -3.28
C VAL A 45 -22.64 -12.88 -2.16
N GLY A 46 -23.52 -13.84 -2.46
CA GLY A 46 -24.38 -14.46 -1.45
C GLY A 46 -25.47 -13.52 -0.91
N THR A 47 -26.33 -13.01 -1.78
CA THR A 47 -27.29 -11.92 -1.49
C THR A 47 -28.65 -12.37 -0.92
N HIS A 48 -28.73 -13.58 -0.37
CA HIS A 48 -29.99 -14.26 0.01
C HIS A 48 -30.84 -13.52 1.05
N GLU A 49 -30.21 -12.66 1.87
CA GLU A 49 -30.88 -11.88 2.92
C GLU A 49 -31.49 -10.57 2.40
N LEU A 50 -31.17 -10.19 1.16
CA LEU A 50 -31.63 -8.95 0.55
C LEU A 50 -32.88 -9.16 -0.30
N LYS A 51 -33.76 -8.15 -0.27
CA LYS A 51 -34.94 -8.13 -1.13
C LYS A 51 -34.58 -7.60 -2.51
N ASN A 52 -34.61 -8.48 -3.51
CA ASN A 52 -34.34 -8.16 -4.92
C ASN A 52 -33.00 -7.43 -5.13
N PRO A 53 -31.87 -8.01 -4.70
CA PRO A 53 -30.54 -7.42 -4.87
C PRO A 53 -30.22 -7.30 -6.36
N GLN A 54 -29.60 -6.19 -6.75
CA GLN A 54 -29.10 -5.99 -8.12
C GLN A 54 -27.57 -5.89 -8.09
N ILE A 55 -26.91 -6.26 -9.19
CA ILE A 55 -25.45 -6.16 -9.30
C ILE A 55 -24.93 -4.75 -9.03
N ASP A 56 -25.67 -3.73 -9.49
CA ASP A 56 -25.34 -2.32 -9.29
C ASP A 56 -25.48 -1.84 -7.83
N ASP A 57 -26.12 -2.63 -6.96
CA ASP A 57 -26.19 -2.33 -5.53
C ASP A 57 -24.85 -2.61 -4.81
N PHE A 58 -23.86 -3.19 -5.52
CA PHE A 58 -22.57 -3.56 -4.98
C PHE A 58 -21.41 -2.98 -5.80
N ARG A 59 -20.27 -2.84 -5.14
CA ARG A 59 -18.99 -2.48 -5.74
C ARG A 59 -17.88 -3.33 -5.14
N LYS A 60 -16.80 -3.50 -5.90
CA LYS A 60 -15.54 -4.06 -5.42
C LYS A 60 -14.55 -2.93 -5.21
N PHE A 61 -13.85 -2.97 -4.10
CA PHE A 61 -12.69 -2.14 -3.83
C PHE A 61 -11.42 -3.00 -3.89
N THR A 62 -10.39 -2.49 -4.55
CA THR A 62 -9.05 -3.08 -4.58
C THR A 62 -8.02 -2.03 -4.20
N PHE A 63 -7.07 -2.41 -3.36
CA PHE A 63 -5.95 -1.58 -2.95
C PHE A 63 -4.67 -2.41 -2.96
N ASN A 64 -3.79 -2.09 -3.88
CA ASN A 64 -2.52 -2.78 -4.09
C ASN A 64 -1.39 -1.80 -3.83
N VAL A 65 -0.43 -2.22 -3.02
CA VAL A 65 0.79 -1.48 -2.73
C VAL A 65 1.97 -2.38 -3.02
N GLU A 66 2.94 -1.86 -3.74
CA GLU A 66 4.22 -2.51 -4.02
C GLU A 66 5.35 -1.54 -3.67
N VAL A 67 6.35 -2.03 -2.96
CA VAL A 67 7.55 -1.28 -2.62
C VAL A 67 8.76 -2.03 -3.19
N ASP A 68 9.34 -1.47 -4.25
CA ASP A 68 10.53 -2.00 -4.91
C ASP A 68 11.82 -1.50 -4.24
N ASN A 69 12.94 -2.17 -4.56
CA ASN A 69 14.30 -1.82 -4.14
C ASN A 69 14.56 -1.89 -2.62
N VAL A 70 13.84 -2.78 -1.93
CA VAL A 70 13.89 -2.92 -0.46
C VAL A 70 14.76 -4.08 0.03
N ALA A 71 15.64 -4.61 -0.81
CA ALA A 71 16.49 -5.75 -0.43
C ALA A 71 17.34 -5.46 0.82
N GLY A 72 17.05 -6.21 1.90
CA GLY A 72 17.71 -6.09 3.20
C GLY A 72 17.28 -4.85 3.99
N GLN A 73 16.14 -4.24 3.64
CA GLN A 73 15.44 -3.23 4.44
C GLN A 73 14.20 -3.87 5.06
N LYS A 74 13.76 -3.34 6.22
CA LYS A 74 12.47 -3.72 6.80
C LYS A 74 11.41 -2.77 6.26
N VAL A 75 10.35 -3.33 5.68
CA VAL A 75 9.15 -2.60 5.27
C VAL A 75 8.02 -2.95 6.25
N GLU A 76 7.24 -1.95 6.65
CA GLU A 76 6.08 -2.11 7.51
C GLU A 76 4.92 -1.32 6.91
N PHE A 77 3.79 -2.01 6.72
CA PHE A 77 2.54 -1.41 6.30
C PHE A 77 1.62 -1.22 7.50
N SER A 78 1.03 -0.05 7.63
CA SER A 78 0.04 0.20 8.68
C SER A 78 -1.10 1.08 8.17
N PHE A 79 -2.20 1.11 8.90
CA PHE A 79 -3.36 1.92 8.56
C PHE A 79 -4.08 2.41 9.81
N SER A 80 -4.62 3.63 9.74
CA SER A 80 -5.21 4.32 10.89
C SER A 80 -6.54 3.73 11.37
N ASP A 81 -7.28 3.04 10.50
CA ASP A 81 -8.61 2.54 10.78
C ASP A 81 -8.94 1.25 10.00
N SER A 82 -9.95 0.53 10.44
CA SER A 82 -10.46 -0.69 9.81
C SER A 82 -11.16 -0.38 8.49
N TRP A 83 -10.84 -1.14 7.43
CA TRP A 83 -11.56 -1.08 6.14
C TRP A 83 -13.07 -1.25 6.28
N LYS A 84 -13.49 -2.14 7.18
CA LYS A 84 -14.89 -2.37 7.49
C LYS A 84 -15.52 -1.13 8.12
N ASP A 85 -14.88 -0.58 9.15
CA ASP A 85 -15.42 0.53 9.91
C ASP A 85 -15.45 1.81 9.07
N ALA A 86 -14.46 2.03 8.20
CA ALA A 86 -14.43 3.14 7.25
C ALA A 86 -15.67 3.15 6.35
N ILE A 87 -16.00 2.02 5.71
CA ILE A 87 -17.15 1.92 4.81
C ILE A 87 -18.49 1.93 5.55
N ASP A 88 -18.55 1.31 6.73
CA ASP A 88 -19.77 1.28 7.55
C ASP A 88 -20.03 2.63 8.26
N SER A 89 -19.04 3.49 8.41
CA SER A 89 -19.18 4.78 9.09
C SER A 89 -20.05 5.80 8.37
N PHE A 90 -20.32 5.60 7.07
CA PHE A 90 -21.04 6.57 6.25
C PHE A 90 -22.49 6.80 6.74
N ASP A 91 -23.17 5.73 7.15
CA ASP A 91 -24.52 5.79 7.71
C ASP A 91 -24.77 4.62 8.68
N THR A 92 -26.04 4.30 8.97
CA THR A 92 -26.39 3.21 9.88
C THR A 92 -26.48 1.85 9.20
N THR A 93 -26.08 1.75 7.93
CA THR A 93 -26.17 0.51 7.15
C THR A 93 -24.87 -0.27 7.29
N ASP A 94 -24.96 -1.57 7.57
CA ASP A 94 -23.81 -2.48 7.44
C ASP A 94 -23.52 -2.66 5.94
N ARG A 95 -22.44 -2.04 5.45
CA ARG A 95 -22.09 -1.92 4.03
C ARG A 95 -20.97 -2.87 3.64
N TYR A 96 -19.98 -3.08 4.49
CA TYR A 96 -18.93 -4.06 4.24
C TYR A 96 -19.53 -5.46 4.13
N TRP A 97 -19.28 -6.14 3.02
CA TRP A 97 -19.90 -7.43 2.73
C TRP A 97 -18.95 -8.60 3.04
N PHE A 98 -17.89 -8.73 2.26
CA PHE A 98 -16.79 -9.65 2.54
C PHE A 98 -15.52 -9.18 1.83
N GLY A 99 -14.38 -9.71 2.27
CA GLY A 99 -13.09 -9.39 1.68
C GLY A 99 -11.97 -9.75 2.63
N GLY A 100 -10.76 -9.40 2.25
CA GLY A 100 -9.57 -9.64 3.02
C GLY A 100 -8.35 -9.00 2.40
N GLY A 101 -7.26 -9.02 3.16
CA GLY A 101 -5.97 -8.55 2.70
C GLY A 101 -4.88 -9.56 2.94
N SER A 102 -3.75 -9.33 2.30
CA SER A 102 -2.52 -10.08 2.45
C SER A 102 -1.32 -9.16 2.38
N GLU A 103 -0.24 -9.56 3.04
CA GLU A 103 1.02 -8.83 3.05
C GLU A 103 2.17 -9.81 2.74
N GLN A 104 3.17 -9.32 2.01
CA GLN A 104 4.44 -9.98 1.78
C GLN A 104 5.58 -9.01 2.10
N ASN A 105 6.41 -9.35 3.09
CA ASN A 105 7.51 -8.50 3.55
C ASN A 105 8.75 -9.34 3.95
N ASN A 106 9.06 -10.36 3.15
CA ASN A 106 10.10 -11.33 3.48
C ASN A 106 11.50 -10.70 3.50
N GLU A 107 12.29 -11.05 4.51
CA GLU A 107 13.67 -10.57 4.64
C GLU A 107 14.53 -11.01 3.44
N GLY A 108 15.13 -10.04 2.75
CA GLY A 108 16.04 -10.27 1.63
C GLY A 108 15.37 -10.33 0.25
N GLU A 109 14.03 -10.29 0.18
CA GLU A 109 13.34 -10.00 -1.07
C GLU A 109 13.49 -8.52 -1.43
N ASN A 110 13.50 -8.21 -2.73
CA ASN A 110 13.64 -6.83 -3.20
C ASN A 110 12.30 -6.09 -3.30
N VAL A 111 11.20 -6.78 -2.99
CA VAL A 111 9.83 -6.28 -3.12
C VAL A 111 9.09 -6.60 -1.83
N ALA A 112 8.33 -5.62 -1.33
CA ALA A 112 7.30 -5.84 -0.32
C ALA A 112 5.95 -5.42 -0.89
N SER A 113 4.88 -6.13 -0.55
CA SER A 113 3.54 -5.83 -1.05
C SER A 113 2.46 -5.94 0.01
N TYR A 114 1.43 -5.13 -0.17
CA TYR A 114 0.18 -5.18 0.59
C TYR A 114 -0.98 -5.17 -0.39
N VAL A 115 -1.93 -6.08 -0.18
CA VAL A 115 -3.13 -6.20 -0.99
C VAL A 115 -4.33 -6.17 -0.05
N GLN A 116 -5.34 -5.40 -0.40
CA GLN A 116 -6.66 -5.44 0.22
C GLN A 116 -7.72 -5.47 -0.88
N GLU A 117 -8.64 -6.42 -0.79
CA GLU A 117 -9.79 -6.51 -1.69
C GLU A 117 -11.06 -6.77 -0.87
N PHE A 118 -12.14 -6.05 -1.17
CA PHE A 118 -13.43 -6.34 -0.56
C PHE A 118 -14.61 -5.91 -1.43
N VAL A 119 -15.75 -6.57 -1.24
CA VAL A 119 -17.04 -6.20 -1.79
C VAL A 119 -17.85 -5.47 -0.73
N PHE A 120 -18.57 -4.43 -1.14
CA PHE A 120 -19.45 -3.66 -0.25
C PHE A 120 -20.75 -3.27 -0.94
N TYR A 121 -21.78 -3.05 -0.13
CA TYR A 121 -23.10 -2.59 -0.54
C TYR A 121 -23.09 -1.08 -0.79
N SER A 122 -23.01 -0.69 -2.05
CA SER A 122 -22.84 0.69 -2.52
C SER A 122 -24.16 1.41 -2.79
N LYS A 123 -25.31 0.74 -2.64
CA LYS A 123 -26.61 1.36 -2.92
C LYS A 123 -26.79 2.66 -2.14
N GLY A 124 -27.15 3.72 -2.88
CA GLY A 124 -27.33 5.07 -2.33
C GLY A 124 -26.04 5.88 -2.15
N LEU A 125 -24.87 5.29 -2.41
CA LEU A 125 -23.59 6.00 -2.43
C LEU A 125 -23.28 6.51 -3.84
N ASN A 126 -22.67 7.70 -3.90
CA ASN A 126 -21.99 8.21 -5.07
C ASN A 126 -20.46 8.18 -4.87
N GLU A 127 -19.70 8.47 -5.93
CA GLU A 127 -18.23 8.48 -5.89
C GLU A 127 -17.65 9.36 -4.78
N VAL A 128 -18.23 10.54 -4.56
CA VAL A 128 -17.79 11.48 -3.51
C VAL A 128 -17.94 10.83 -2.13
N SER A 129 -19.11 10.27 -1.82
CA SER A 129 -19.33 9.58 -0.54
C SER A 129 -18.43 8.38 -0.33
N MET A 130 -18.14 7.61 -1.40
CA MET A 130 -17.24 6.45 -1.30
C MET A 130 -15.78 6.89 -1.02
N ARG A 131 -15.32 7.97 -1.66
CA ARG A 131 -14.01 8.57 -1.35
C ARG A 131 -13.94 9.10 0.07
N GLU A 132 -14.97 9.83 0.51
CA GLU A 132 -15.02 10.39 1.87
C GLU A 132 -14.97 9.30 2.94
N ALA A 133 -15.70 8.20 2.76
CA ALA A 133 -15.64 7.05 3.65
C ALA A 133 -14.22 6.47 3.75
N LEU A 134 -13.55 6.27 2.62
CA LEU A 134 -12.20 5.70 2.57
C LEU A 134 -11.08 6.71 2.90
N ASN A 135 -11.35 8.01 2.90
CA ASN A 135 -10.42 9.05 3.36
C ASN A 135 -10.21 9.07 4.87
N THR A 136 -11.00 8.29 5.62
CA THR A 136 -10.74 8.01 7.04
C THR A 136 -9.51 7.11 7.24
N ILE A 137 -9.11 6.38 6.20
CA ILE A 137 -7.95 5.50 6.21
C ILE A 137 -6.73 6.28 5.71
N ILE A 138 -5.80 6.49 6.63
CA ILE A 138 -4.43 6.89 6.34
C ILE A 138 -3.62 5.60 6.30
N PHE A 139 -3.11 5.26 5.13
CA PHE A 139 -2.22 4.14 4.91
C PHE A 139 -0.76 4.62 5.00
N GLU A 140 0.06 3.89 5.75
CA GLU A 140 1.45 4.26 5.99
C GLU A 140 2.39 3.18 5.46
N VAL A 141 3.42 3.60 4.73
CA VAL A 141 4.54 2.76 4.33
C VAL A 141 5.76 3.23 5.10
N SER A 142 6.30 2.39 5.98
CA SER A 142 7.50 2.68 6.76
C SER A 142 8.66 1.80 6.33
N ILE A 143 9.81 2.39 6.01
CA ILE A 143 11.00 1.69 5.52
C ILE A 143 12.20 2.01 6.42
N ASP A 144 12.86 0.98 6.94
CA ASP A 144 14.13 1.11 7.68
C ASP A 144 15.31 1.23 6.70
N GLN A 145 15.78 2.46 6.52
CA GLN A 145 16.94 2.81 5.72
C GLN A 145 18.17 2.99 6.62
N ILE A 146 18.85 1.89 6.96
CA ILE A 146 20.13 1.91 7.70
C ILE A 146 19.96 2.55 9.09
N GLY A 147 18.89 2.21 9.80
CA GLY A 147 18.59 2.68 11.15
C GLY A 147 17.82 4.00 11.22
N GLU A 148 17.48 4.58 10.07
CA GLU A 148 16.51 5.68 9.95
C GLU A 148 15.21 5.14 9.36
N ILE A 149 14.10 5.38 10.05
CA ILE A 149 12.77 5.00 9.55
C ILE A 149 12.21 6.18 8.76
N VAL A 150 11.96 5.94 7.48
CA VAL A 150 11.24 6.88 6.60
C VAL A 150 9.81 6.39 6.46
N THR A 151 8.83 7.25 6.76
CA THR A 151 7.41 6.93 6.68
C THR A 151 6.72 7.85 5.68
N GLU A 152 5.97 7.25 4.75
CA GLU A 152 5.11 7.94 3.80
C GLU A 152 3.64 7.64 4.13
N GLU A 153 2.82 8.69 4.14
CA GLU A 153 1.39 8.60 4.46
C GLU A 153 0.53 8.86 3.22
N TYR A 154 -0.53 8.06 3.07
CA TYR A 154 -1.42 8.06 1.93
C TYR A 154 -2.87 8.07 2.39
N LYS A 155 -3.64 9.08 2.00
CA LYS A 155 -5.09 9.08 2.19
C LYS A 155 -5.73 8.23 1.09
N VAL A 156 -6.30 7.10 1.48
CA VAL A 156 -6.71 6.09 0.49
C VAL A 156 -7.78 6.64 -0.47
N GLY A 157 -8.78 7.37 0.04
CA GLY A 157 -9.84 7.95 -0.80
C GLY A 157 -9.36 8.94 -1.88
N ASP A 158 -8.22 9.60 -1.66
CA ASP A 158 -7.60 10.51 -2.62
C ASP A 158 -6.93 9.76 -3.79
N LEU A 159 -6.61 8.48 -3.61
CA LEU A 159 -5.94 7.63 -4.61
C LEU A 159 -6.91 6.85 -5.50
N ILE A 160 -8.19 6.78 -5.15
CA ILE A 160 -9.16 5.89 -5.82
C ILE A 160 -9.37 6.30 -7.27
N GLU A 161 -9.36 5.33 -8.16
CA GLU A 161 -9.91 5.43 -9.52
C GLU A 161 -11.26 4.69 -9.59
N PHE A 162 -12.19 5.21 -10.39
CA PHE A 162 -13.50 4.59 -10.59
C PHE A 162 -13.56 3.98 -11.99
N GLU A 163 -13.90 2.69 -12.06
CA GLU A 163 -13.90 1.87 -13.29
C GLU A 163 -15.27 1.26 -13.60
#